data_AF-A0ABD1MGD7-F1
#
_entry.id   AF-A0ABD1MGD7-F1
#
_cell.length_a   1.000
_cell.length_b   1.000
_cell.length_c   1.000
_cell.angle_alpha   90.00
_cell.angle_beta   90.00
_cell.angle_gamma   90.00
#
_symmetry.space_group_name_H-M   'P 1'
#
loop_
_entity.id
_entity.type
_entity.pdbx_description
1 polymer ?
#
loop_
_entity_poly.entity_id
_entity_poly.type
_entity_poly.pdbx_seq_one_letter_code
_entity_poly.pdbx_strand_id
1 'polypeptide(L)'
;MANNRRNSELTEAMQAIGEMAAALLQQGLNHGTTETQGLIEFRRNKPTQFNGEYGPEKAELWIREIEKIFYAMNCTDKQKITYSVFMLVGEAENWWDNTKRLLEGQGVMITWDIFRTKFLEKYFPNDVRREKEIEFMQLKQGNMTVGQYAAKLKNQENILPSFTIAMKG
;
A
#
# COMPACT_ATOMS: atom_id res chain seq x y z
N MET A 1 -44.05 -46.70 3.24
CA MET A 1 -42.90 -46.21 4.03
C MET A 1 -41.93 -45.33 3.23
N ALA A 2 -41.68 -45.60 1.94
CA ALA A 2 -40.73 -44.83 1.10
C ALA A 2 -41.13 -43.37 0.79
N ASN A 3 -42.42 -43.00 0.91
CA ASN A 3 -42.88 -41.63 0.62
C ASN A 3 -42.59 -40.65 1.78
N ASN A 4 -42.62 -41.15 3.02
CA ASN A 4 -42.37 -40.32 4.20
C ASN A 4 -40.86 -40.02 4.38
N ARG A 5 -39.99 -40.98 4.00
CA ARG A 5 -38.53 -40.75 3.96
C ARG A 5 -38.15 -39.68 2.94
N ARG A 6 -38.68 -39.75 1.71
CA ARG A 6 -38.42 -38.75 0.68
C ARG A 6 -38.88 -37.34 1.06
N ASN A 7 -40.01 -37.22 1.76
CA ASN A 7 -40.45 -35.92 2.28
C ASN A 7 -39.55 -35.40 3.41
N SER A 8 -38.99 -36.27 4.27
CA SER A 8 -38.03 -35.88 5.30
C SER A 8 -36.73 -35.37 4.69
N GLU A 9 -36.17 -36.12 3.73
CA GLU A 9 -34.95 -35.77 3.01
C GLU A 9 -35.10 -34.44 2.25
N LEU A 10 -36.26 -34.20 1.61
CA LEU A 10 -36.53 -32.93 0.93
C LEU A 10 -36.58 -31.74 1.91
N THR A 11 -37.15 -31.95 3.10
CA THR A 11 -37.26 -30.89 4.13
C THR A 11 -35.89 -30.54 4.71
N GLU A 12 -35.07 -31.56 4.99
CA GLU A 12 -33.69 -31.39 5.47
C GLU A 12 -32.83 -30.66 4.42
N ALA A 13 -32.96 -31.01 3.15
CA ALA A 13 -32.24 -30.34 2.06
C ALA A 13 -32.65 -28.85 1.93
N MET A 14 -33.95 -28.54 2.05
CA MET A 14 -34.42 -27.15 2.02
C MET A 14 -33.89 -26.34 3.21
N GLN A 15 -33.79 -26.95 4.39
CA GLN A 15 -33.24 -26.30 5.58
C GLN A 15 -31.74 -26.04 5.44
N ALA A 16 -30.97 -27.00 4.93
CA ALA A 16 -29.54 -26.84 4.67
C ALA A 16 -29.27 -25.72 3.63
N ILE A 17 -30.10 -25.61 2.59
CA ILE A 17 -30.01 -24.51 1.62
C ILE A 17 -30.30 -23.16 2.27
N GLY A 18 -31.31 -23.09 3.16
CA GLY A 18 -31.63 -21.87 3.91
C GLY A 18 -30.49 -21.41 4.82
N GLU A 19 -29.86 -22.35 5.54
CA GLU A 19 -28.71 -22.06 6.41
C GLU A 19 -27.48 -21.62 5.61
N MET A 20 -27.20 -22.27 4.47
CA MET A 20 -26.11 -21.89 3.58
C MET A 20 -26.34 -20.49 2.97
N ALA A 21 -27.56 -20.17 2.55
CA ALA A 21 -27.91 -18.84 2.06
C ALA A 21 -27.74 -17.77 3.15
N ALA A 22 -28.16 -18.05 4.38
CA ALA A 22 -27.94 -17.17 5.52
C ALA A 22 -26.46 -16.96 5.83
N ALA A 23 -25.64 -18.02 5.79
CA ALA A 23 -24.20 -17.94 6.01
C ALA A 23 -23.50 -17.09 4.94
N LEU A 24 -23.86 -17.24 3.66
CA LEU A 24 -23.32 -16.43 2.56
C LEU A 24 -23.67 -14.95 2.68
N LEU A 25 -24.92 -14.64 3.07
CA LEU A 25 -25.36 -13.26 3.32
C LEU A 25 -24.61 -12.64 4.50
N GLN A 26 -24.44 -13.39 5.60
CA GLN A 26 -23.68 -12.94 6.77
C GLN A 26 -22.19 -12.72 6.44
N GLN A 27 -21.58 -13.60 5.65
CA GLN A 27 -20.21 -13.41 5.18
C GLN A 27 -20.07 -12.13 4.34
N GLY A 28 -21.00 -11.86 3.42
CA GLY A 28 -20.99 -10.64 2.61
C GLY A 28 -21.11 -9.36 3.45
N LEU A 29 -22.02 -9.35 4.44
CA LEU A 29 -22.22 -8.21 5.35
C LEU A 29 -21.01 -7.98 6.28
N ASN A 30 -20.44 -9.05 6.83
CA ASN A 30 -19.24 -8.98 7.66
C ASN A 30 -18.02 -8.50 6.86
N HIS A 31 -17.89 -8.91 5.60
CA HIS A 31 -16.79 -8.50 4.74
C HIS A 31 -16.84 -6.99 4.42
N GLY A 32 -18.02 -6.45 4.11
CA GLY A 32 -18.20 -5.01 3.86
C GLY A 32 -18.03 -4.14 5.12
N THR A 33 -18.47 -4.65 6.27
CA THR A 33 -18.31 -3.96 7.57
C THR A 33 -16.84 -3.92 7.99
N THR A 34 -16.10 -5.02 7.77
CA THR A 34 -14.67 -5.11 8.11
C THR A 34 -13.81 -4.21 7.21
N GLU A 35 -14.11 -4.13 5.91
CA GLU A 35 -13.39 -3.25 4.98
C GLU A 35 -13.60 -1.76 5.32
N THR A 36 -14.84 -1.37 5.63
CA THR A 36 -15.19 0.00 6.02
C THR A 36 -14.55 0.38 7.35
N GLN A 37 -14.58 -0.52 8.34
CA GLN A 37 -13.94 -0.31 9.63
C GLN A 37 -12.41 -0.17 9.50
N GLY A 38 -11.79 -0.99 8.65
CA GLY A 38 -10.34 -0.92 8.42
C GLY A 38 -9.90 0.43 7.84
N LEU A 39 -10.67 1.01 6.90
CA LEU A 39 -10.35 2.34 6.36
C LEU A 39 -10.52 3.45 7.41
N ILE A 40 -11.51 3.34 8.30
CA ILE A 40 -11.71 4.29 9.41
C ILE A 40 -10.49 4.27 10.35
N GLU A 41 -10.05 3.08 10.74
CA GLU A 41 -8.85 2.91 11.58
C GLU A 41 -7.59 3.43 10.89
N PHE A 42 -7.46 3.16 9.59
CA PHE A 42 -6.34 3.67 8.80
C PHE A 42 -6.30 5.20 8.82
N ARG A 43 -7.43 5.87 8.58
CA ARG A 43 -7.52 7.34 8.63
C ARG A 43 -7.28 7.91 10.04
N ARG A 44 -7.62 7.15 11.10
CA ARG A 44 -7.35 7.56 12.49
C ARG A 44 -5.85 7.69 12.79
N ASN A 45 -5.00 6.97 12.07
CA ASN A 45 -3.54 7.12 12.11
C ASN A 45 -3.02 8.35 11.36
N LYS A 46 -3.90 9.16 10.76
CA LYS A 46 -3.59 10.39 10.03
C LYS A 46 -2.51 10.21 8.94
N PRO A 47 -2.69 9.24 8.02
CA PRO A 47 -1.80 9.09 6.88
C PRO A 47 -1.76 10.39 6.07
N THR A 48 -0.58 10.72 5.55
CA THR A 48 -0.39 11.86 4.65
C THR A 48 -0.97 11.56 3.26
N GLN A 49 -1.56 12.56 2.61
CA GLN A 49 -1.94 12.46 1.20
C GLN A 49 -0.73 12.69 0.29
N PHE A 50 -0.78 12.16 -0.93
CA PHE A 50 0.25 12.36 -1.94
C PHE A 50 -0.36 12.88 -3.24
N ASN A 51 0.06 14.06 -3.68
CA ASN A 51 -0.49 14.73 -4.86
C ASN A 51 0.36 14.59 -6.13
N GLY A 52 1.56 14.01 -6.02
CA GLY A 52 2.51 13.87 -7.12
C GLY A 52 3.49 15.05 -7.31
N GLU A 53 3.29 16.18 -6.64
CA GLU A 53 4.00 17.45 -6.93
C GLU A 53 5.33 17.62 -6.20
N TYR A 54 5.94 16.51 -5.79
CA TYR A 54 6.99 16.52 -4.81
C TYR A 54 8.10 15.58 -5.23
N GLY A 55 9.33 16.11 -5.27
CA GLY A 55 10.52 15.39 -5.73
C GLY A 55 10.75 14.04 -5.05
N PRO A 56 11.73 13.27 -5.55
CA PRO A 56 11.95 11.86 -5.21
C PRO A 56 11.94 11.54 -3.70
N GLU A 57 12.49 12.44 -2.88
CA GLU A 57 12.63 12.30 -1.44
C GLU A 57 11.26 12.20 -0.73
N LYS A 58 10.26 12.93 -1.22
CA LYS A 58 8.91 12.95 -0.63
C LYS A 58 8.10 11.73 -1.05
N ALA A 59 8.33 11.19 -2.25
CA ALA A 59 7.70 9.94 -2.68
C ALA A 59 8.16 8.75 -1.83
N GLU A 60 9.47 8.63 -1.59
CA GLU A 60 10.04 7.60 -0.72
C GLU A 60 9.56 7.76 0.73
N LEU A 61 9.57 9.00 1.24
CA LEU A 61 9.08 9.32 2.58
C LEU A 61 7.61 8.90 2.74
N TRP A 62 6.77 9.22 1.75
CA TRP A 62 5.35 8.90 1.78
C TRP A 62 5.10 7.39 1.84
N ILE A 63 5.77 6.60 0.98
CA ILE A 63 5.70 5.12 1.03
C ILE A 63 6.09 4.60 2.41
N ARG A 64 7.21 5.11 2.97
CA ARG A 64 7.66 4.68 4.29
C ARG A 64 6.67 5.01 5.40
N GLU A 65 6.02 6.17 5.35
CA GLU A 65 5.05 6.58 6.36
C GLU A 65 3.79 5.71 6.33
N ILE A 66 3.25 5.43 5.14
CA ILE A 66 2.07 4.56 5.03
C ILE A 66 2.40 3.09 5.33
N GLU A 67 3.60 2.60 4.96
CA GLU A 67 4.05 1.23 5.29
C GLU A 67 4.14 0.99 6.80
N LYS A 68 4.51 2.00 7.59
CA LYS A 68 4.49 1.91 9.06
C LYS A 68 3.08 1.69 9.60
N ILE A 69 2.09 2.37 9.02
CA ILE A 69 0.69 2.21 9.41
C ILE A 69 0.19 0.83 9.01
N PHE A 70 0.51 0.38 7.78
CA PHE A 70 0.16 -0.96 7.31
C PHE A 70 0.71 -2.06 8.19
N TYR A 71 1.95 -1.92 8.64
CA TYR A 71 2.57 -2.83 9.59
C TYR A 71 1.83 -2.84 10.93
N ALA A 72 1.57 -1.66 11.51
CA ALA A 72 0.87 -1.56 12.80
C ALA A 72 -0.56 -2.13 12.75
N MET A 73 -1.21 -2.06 11.61
CA MET A 73 -2.58 -2.55 11.39
C MET A 73 -2.67 -3.99 10.87
N ASN A 74 -1.54 -4.66 10.63
CA ASN A 74 -1.49 -5.98 9.97
C ASN A 74 -2.28 -6.02 8.64
N CYS A 75 -2.13 -4.99 7.80
CA CYS A 75 -2.86 -4.89 6.55
C CYS A 75 -2.49 -6.01 5.58
N THR A 76 -3.51 -6.61 4.97
CA THR A 76 -3.37 -7.48 3.80
C THR A 76 -2.98 -6.65 2.57
N ASP A 77 -2.42 -7.27 1.54
CA ASP A 77 -2.02 -6.56 0.31
C ASP A 77 -3.18 -5.83 -0.36
N LYS A 78 -4.37 -6.43 -0.35
CA LYS A 78 -5.60 -5.78 -0.84
C LYS A 78 -5.87 -4.48 -0.07
N GLN A 79 -5.80 -4.52 1.26
CA GLN A 79 -5.98 -3.34 2.11
C GLN A 79 -4.91 -2.27 1.85
N LYS A 80 -3.64 -2.66 1.74
CA LYS A 80 -2.54 -1.72 1.44
C LYS A 80 -2.82 -0.94 0.16
N ILE A 81 -3.18 -1.64 -0.93
CA ILE A 81 -3.51 -1.00 -2.20
C ILE A 81 -4.72 -0.08 -2.03
N THR A 82 -5.83 -0.58 -1.48
CA THR A 82 -7.05 0.22 -1.29
C THR A 82 -6.79 1.50 -0.50
N TYR A 83 -6.03 1.40 0.59
CA TYR A 83 -5.73 2.54 1.46
C TYR A 83 -4.72 3.49 0.82
N SER A 84 -3.68 2.99 0.15
CA SER A 84 -2.74 3.85 -0.57
C SER A 84 -3.42 4.64 -1.67
N VAL A 85 -4.26 3.99 -2.48
CA VAL A 85 -4.98 4.66 -3.58
C VAL A 85 -5.94 5.72 -3.03
N PHE A 86 -6.62 5.43 -1.92
CA PHE A 86 -7.47 6.41 -1.23
C PHE A 86 -6.70 7.66 -0.75
N MET A 87 -5.39 7.55 -0.52
CA MET A 87 -4.53 8.65 -0.09
C MET A 87 -3.82 9.38 -1.25
N LEU A 88 -3.94 8.87 -2.48
CA LEU A 88 -3.51 9.61 -3.66
C LEU A 88 -4.56 10.67 -3.99
N VAL A 89 -4.10 11.86 -4.38
CA VAL A 89 -4.97 12.97 -4.79
C VAL A 89 -4.39 13.65 -6.03
N GLY A 90 -5.21 14.38 -6.78
CA GLY A 90 -4.72 15.24 -7.86
C GLY A 90 -4.00 14.47 -8.98
N GLU A 91 -2.75 14.85 -9.31
CA GLU A 91 -2.00 14.20 -10.41
C GLU A 91 -1.71 12.72 -10.11
N ALA A 92 -1.40 12.40 -8.85
CA ALA A 92 -1.09 11.02 -8.46
C ALA A 92 -2.28 10.08 -8.54
N GLU A 93 -3.48 10.54 -8.20
CA GLU A 93 -4.72 9.78 -8.37
C GLU A 93 -4.97 9.49 -9.86
N ASN A 94 -4.91 10.53 -10.70
CA ASN A 94 -5.08 10.41 -12.15
C ASN A 94 -4.04 9.48 -12.80
N TRP A 95 -2.78 9.56 -12.37
CA TRP A 95 -1.72 8.68 -12.85
C TRP A 95 -1.99 7.22 -12.47
N TRP A 96 -2.41 6.96 -11.23
CA TRP A 96 -2.66 5.61 -10.77
C TRP A 96 -3.85 4.98 -11.50
N ASP A 97 -4.94 5.72 -11.72
CA ASP A 97 -6.10 5.24 -12.48
C ASP A 97 -5.73 4.77 -13.89
N ASN A 98 -4.89 5.55 -14.59
CA ASN A 98 -4.41 5.19 -15.92
C ASN A 98 -3.48 3.96 -15.88
N THR A 99 -2.57 3.92 -14.90
CA THR A 99 -1.62 2.80 -14.73
C THR A 99 -2.35 1.51 -14.39
N LYS A 100 -3.34 1.58 -13.49
CA LYS A 100 -4.19 0.46 -13.10
C LYS A 100 -4.92 -0.13 -14.31
N ARG A 101 -5.57 0.71 -15.14
CA ARG A 101 -6.25 0.25 -16.36
C ARG A 101 -5.31 -0.47 -17.32
N LEU A 102 -4.08 0.03 -17.47
CA LEU A 102 -3.07 -0.61 -18.32
C LEU A 102 -2.66 -1.98 -17.77
N LEU A 103 -2.39 -2.08 -16.46
CA LEU A 103 -2.02 -3.34 -15.80
C LEU A 103 -3.15 -4.37 -15.90
N GLU A 104 -4.38 -3.96 -15.63
CA GLU A 104 -5.57 -4.82 -15.74
C GLU A 104 -5.79 -5.28 -17.19
N GLY A 105 -5.62 -4.39 -18.17
CA GLY A 105 -5.67 -4.73 -19.60
C GLY A 105 -4.59 -5.72 -20.05
N GLN A 106 -3.46 -5.79 -19.32
CA GLN A 106 -2.39 -6.77 -19.51
C GLN A 106 -2.62 -8.07 -18.73
N GLY A 107 -3.71 -8.19 -17.97
CA GLY A 107 -3.98 -9.34 -17.12
C GLY A 107 -3.06 -9.43 -15.89
N VAL A 108 -2.40 -8.34 -15.51
CA VAL A 108 -1.50 -8.31 -14.36
C VAL A 108 -2.32 -8.23 -13.07
N MET A 109 -2.13 -9.21 -12.18
CA MET A 109 -2.69 -9.14 -10.83
C MET A 109 -1.94 -8.08 -10.03
N ILE A 110 -2.62 -6.99 -9.67
CA ILE A 110 -2.01 -5.88 -8.95
C ILE A 110 -1.82 -6.27 -7.47
N THR A 111 -0.56 -6.46 -7.07
CA THR A 111 -0.14 -6.65 -5.67
C THR A 111 0.42 -5.35 -5.09
N TRP A 112 0.65 -5.34 -3.76
CA TRP A 112 1.29 -4.19 -3.11
C TRP A 112 2.66 -3.90 -3.71
N ASP A 113 3.46 -4.94 -3.97
CA ASP A 113 4.79 -4.79 -4.57
C ASP A 113 4.75 -4.16 -5.96
N ILE A 114 3.74 -4.50 -6.77
CA ILE A 114 3.57 -3.90 -8.10
C ILE A 114 3.17 -2.43 -7.98
N PHE A 115 2.22 -2.10 -7.09
CA PHE A 115 1.87 -0.71 -6.80
C PHE A 115 3.11 0.09 -6.39
N ARG A 116 3.84 -0.41 -5.38
CA ARG A 116 5.04 0.22 -4.82
C ARG A 116 6.11 0.44 -5.88
N THR A 117 6.36 -0.58 -6.71
CA THR A 117 7.32 -0.51 -7.82
C THR A 117 6.91 0.56 -8.82
N LYS A 118 5.67 0.54 -9.31
CA LYS A 118 5.19 1.52 -10.30
C LYS A 118 5.18 2.94 -9.75
N PHE A 119 4.81 3.10 -8.48
CA PHE A 119 4.82 4.38 -7.78
C PHE A 119 6.24 4.96 -7.72
N LEU A 120 7.22 4.16 -7.28
CA LEU A 120 8.61 4.60 -7.21
C LEU A 120 9.23 4.81 -8.60
N GLU A 121 8.88 4.02 -9.62
CA GLU A 121 9.31 4.26 -11.00
C GLU A 121 8.85 5.64 -11.52
N LYS A 122 7.61 6.02 -11.22
CA LYS A 122 7.01 7.29 -11.64
C LYS A 122 7.57 8.49 -10.87
N TYR A 123 7.63 8.42 -9.54
CA TYR A 123 7.93 9.57 -8.69
C TYR A 123 9.35 9.60 -8.13
N PHE A 124 10.08 8.49 -8.22
CA PHE A 124 11.50 8.40 -7.88
C PHE A 124 12.29 7.57 -8.92
N PRO A 125 12.43 8.09 -10.17
CA PRO A 125 13.08 7.37 -11.26
C PRO A 125 14.54 6.99 -10.94
N ASN A 126 15.01 5.90 -11.54
CA ASN A 126 16.36 5.37 -11.27
C ASN A 126 17.49 6.37 -11.55
N ASP A 127 17.36 7.22 -12.58
CA ASP A 127 18.39 8.23 -12.89
C ASP A 127 18.50 9.27 -11.77
N VAL A 128 17.36 9.73 -11.26
CA VAL A 128 17.29 10.66 -10.12
C VAL A 128 17.82 9.99 -8.84
N ARG A 129 17.53 8.69 -8.65
CA ARG A 129 18.08 7.90 -7.55
C ARG A 129 19.61 7.83 -7.64
N ARG A 130 20.14 7.54 -8.81
CA ARG A 130 21.59 7.48 -9.06
C ARG A 130 22.26 8.84 -8.82
N GLU A 131 21.65 9.93 -9.27
CA GLU A 131 22.17 11.28 -8.98
C GLU A 131 22.22 11.55 -7.48
N LYS A 132 21.18 11.16 -6.74
CA LYS A 132 21.13 11.29 -5.28
C LYS A 132 22.18 10.43 -4.57
N GLU A 133 22.43 9.21 -5.08
CA GLU A 133 23.50 8.34 -4.59
C GLU A 133 24.88 8.98 -4.79
N ILE A 134 25.13 9.58 -5.96
CA ILE A 134 26.37 10.31 -6.22
C ILE A 134 26.49 11.53 -5.29
N GLU A 135 25.42 12.30 -5.09
CA GLU A 135 25.40 13.44 -4.16
C GLU A 135 25.78 12.99 -2.73
N PHE A 136 25.23 11.86 -2.29
CA PHE A 136 25.55 11.28 -0.98
C PHE A 136 27.00 10.82 -0.87
N MET A 137 27.53 10.09 -1.86
CA MET A 137 28.94 9.68 -1.87
C MET A 137 29.91 10.86 -1.86
N GLN A 138 29.53 11.96 -2.49
CA GLN A 138 30.35 13.18 -2.55
C GLN A 138 30.13 14.11 -1.36
N LEU A 139 29.25 13.77 -0.41
CA LEU A 139 28.90 14.61 0.72
C LEU A 139 30.07 14.78 1.69
N LYS A 140 30.74 15.92 1.59
CA LYS A 140 31.79 16.37 2.51
C LYS A 140 31.26 17.49 3.42
N GLN A 141 31.78 17.57 4.64
CA GLN A 141 31.43 18.63 5.58
C GLN A 141 31.70 20.02 4.98
N GLY A 142 32.85 20.22 4.36
CA GLY A 142 33.25 21.51 3.78
C GLY A 142 33.18 22.63 4.83
N ASN A 143 32.47 23.71 4.51
CA ASN A 143 32.26 24.86 5.39
C ASN A 143 31.05 24.71 6.34
N MET A 144 30.35 23.56 6.31
CA MET A 144 29.23 23.32 7.23
C MET A 144 29.75 23.10 8.66
N THR A 145 28.97 23.54 9.64
CA THR A 145 29.20 23.11 11.02
C THR A 145 28.97 21.61 11.14
N VAL A 146 29.58 20.96 12.14
CA VAL A 146 29.39 19.53 12.40
C VAL A 146 27.89 19.20 12.55
N GLY A 147 27.11 20.06 13.21
CA GLY A 147 25.67 19.88 13.37
C GLY A 147 24.89 19.95 12.04
N GLN A 148 25.24 20.89 11.16
CA GLN A 148 24.62 21.00 9.83
C GLN A 148 24.96 19.80 8.94
N TYR A 149 26.22 19.36 8.97
CA TYR A 149 26.64 18.18 8.23
C TYR A 149 25.92 16.92 8.73
N ALA A 150 25.86 16.70 10.05
CA ALA A 150 25.15 15.56 10.63
C ALA A 150 23.66 15.56 10.28
N ALA A 151 23.00 16.72 10.28
CA ALA A 151 21.61 16.85 9.87
C ALA A 151 21.42 16.51 8.38
N LYS A 152 22.29 17.01 7.50
CA LYS A 152 22.25 16.73 6.05
C LYS A 152 22.50 15.25 5.76
N LEU A 153 23.49 14.65 6.42
CA LEU A 153 23.81 13.22 6.31
C LEU A 153 22.62 12.36 6.72
N LYS A 154 22.02 12.62 7.89
CA LYS A 154 20.86 11.90 8.39
C LYS A 154 19.65 12.01 7.46
N ASN A 155 19.45 13.17 6.81
CA ASN A 155 18.38 13.33 5.83
C ASN A 155 18.62 12.45 4.59
N GLN A 156 19.84 12.41 4.06
CA GLN A 156 20.16 11.58 2.89
C GLN A 156 20.15 10.07 3.19
N GLU A 157 20.60 9.64 4.37
CA GLU A 157 20.48 8.24 4.82
C GLU A 157 19.01 7.77 4.87
N ASN A 158 18.10 8.65 5.26
CA ASN A 158 16.66 8.35 5.31
C ASN A 158 16.03 8.22 3.92
N ILE A 159 16.59 8.85 2.90
CA ILE A 159 16.07 8.85 1.53
C ILE A 159 16.65 7.67 0.73
N LEU A 160 17.84 7.20 1.10
CA LEU A 160 18.53 6.10 0.45
C LEU A 160 18.79 4.93 1.45
N PRO A 161 17.75 4.34 2.06
CA PRO A 161 17.93 3.29 3.07
C PRO A 161 18.63 2.03 2.53
N SER A 162 18.55 1.77 1.22
CA SER A 162 19.32 0.70 0.55
C SER A 162 20.84 0.94 0.56
N PHE A 163 21.30 2.18 0.74
CA PHE A 163 22.72 2.56 0.70
C PHE A 163 23.41 2.49 2.06
N THR A 164 22.69 2.82 3.15
CA THR A 164 23.25 2.86 4.52
C THR A 164 23.74 1.49 5.01
N ILE A 165 23.23 0.38 4.45
CA ILE A 165 23.66 -0.98 4.79
C ILE A 165 25.06 -1.28 4.21
N ALA A 166 25.40 -0.72 3.05
CA ALA A 166 26.67 -1.00 2.37
C ALA A 166 27.88 -0.26 2.97
N MET A 167 27.66 0.83 3.70
CA MET A 167 28.72 1.65 4.32
C MET A 167 29.07 1.23 5.77
N LYS A 168 28.29 0.31 6.35
CA LYS A 168 28.51 -0.23 7.71
C LYS A 168 29.14 -1.64 7.72
N GLY A 169 29.48 -2.16 6.54
CA GLY A 169 30.16 -3.45 6.35
C GLY A 169 31.66 -3.29 6.15
#